data_AF-A0A0L0WCW1-F1
#
_entry.id   AF-A0A0L0WCW1-F1
#
_cell.length_a   1.000
_cell.length_b   1.000
_cell.length_c   1.000
_cell.angle_alpha   90.00
_cell.angle_beta   90.00
_cell.angle_gamma   90.00
#
_symmetry.space_group_name_H-M   'P 1'
#
loop_
_entity.id
_entity.type
_entity.pdbx_description
1 polymer ?
#
loop_
_entity_poly.entity_id
_entity_poly.type
_entity_poly.pdbx_seq_one_letter_code
_entity_poly.pdbx_strand_id
1 'polypeptide(L)' 'MASKKKYRVLTPNPRMYVALNELHGLWSDENKIIETDDKNIYDYLLNFSGFQDVSKL' A
#
# COMPACT_ATOMS: atom_id res chain seq x y z
N MET A 1 -6.11 -4.86 23.72
CA MET A 1 -5.15 -4.36 22.71
C MET A 1 -5.88 -4.31 21.38
N ALA A 2 -6.30 -3.12 20.94
CA ALA A 2 -6.96 -2.98 19.64
C ALA A 2 -5.89 -3.19 18.56
N SER A 3 -5.98 -4.29 17.81
CA SER A 3 -5.14 -4.53 16.65
C SER A 3 -5.36 -3.38 15.67
N LYS A 4 -4.36 -2.51 15.49
CA LYS A 4 -4.42 -1.47 14.45
C LYS A 4 -4.57 -2.19 13.12
N LYS A 5 -5.70 -1.98 12.44
CA LYS A 5 -5.98 -2.60 11.15
C LYS A 5 -4.91 -2.15 10.16
N LYS A 6 -4.04 -3.06 9.76
CA LYS A 6 -3.07 -2.84 8.69
C LYS A 6 -3.72 -3.20 7.37
N TYR A 7 -3.64 -2.28 6.42
CA TYR A 7 -3.99 -2.51 5.03
C TYR A 7 -2.74 -2.94 4.28
N ARG A 8 -2.92 -3.87 3.33
CA ARG A 8 -1.85 -4.42 2.51
C ARG A 8 -2.30 -4.35 1.06
N VAL A 9 -1.51 -3.69 0.23
CA VAL A 9 -1.79 -3.51 -1.20
C VAL A 9 -0.68 -4.16 -2.01
N LEU A 10 -1.03 -5.09 -2.87
CA LEU A 10 -0.13 -5.69 -3.84
C LEU A 10 0.04 -4.74 -5.02
N THR A 11 1.28 -4.49 -5.38
CA THR A 11 1.71 -3.65 -6.50
C THR A 11 2.14 -4.54 -7.68
N PRO A 12 2.13 -4.03 -8.92
CA PRO A 12 2.48 -4.85 -10.10
C PRO A 12 3.94 -5.33 -10.09
N ASN A 13 4.85 -4.52 -9.53
CA ASN A 13 6.29 -4.75 -9.52
C ASN A 13 6.88 -4.61 -8.12
N PRO A 14 7.92 -5.38 -7.75
CA PRO A 14 8.58 -5.24 -6.46
C PRO A 14 9.41 -3.95 -6.41
N ARG A 15 9.69 -3.47 -5.19
CA ARG A 15 10.49 -2.27 -4.94
C ARG A 15 10.00 -1.03 -5.72
N MET A 16 8.68 -0.88 -5.88
CA MET A 16 8.06 0.26 -6.52
C MET A 16 7.87 1.39 -5.50
N TYR A 17 8.29 2.61 -5.86
CA TYR A 17 8.01 3.80 -5.07
C TYR A 17 6.71 4.46 -5.54
N VAL A 18 5.83 4.77 -4.59
CA VAL A 18 4.61 5.54 -4.82
C VAL A 18 4.69 6.82 -3.99
N ALA A 19 4.81 7.96 -4.68
CA ALA A 19 4.73 9.26 -4.03
C ALA A 19 3.29 9.53 -3.59
N LEU A 20 3.10 9.84 -2.32
CA LEU A 20 1.79 10.20 -1.75
C LEU A 20 1.59 11.72 -1.73
N ASN A 21 2.68 12.47 -1.59
CA ASN A 21 2.76 13.93 -1.70
C ASN A 21 4.22 14.35 -1.98
N GLU A 22 4.50 15.66 -1.98
CA GLU A 22 5.83 16.22 -2.28
C GLU A 22 6.95 15.78 -1.32
N LEU A 23 6.62 15.30 -0.11
CA LEU A 23 7.59 15.00 0.95
C LEU A 23 7.56 13.55 1.42
N HIS A 24 6.54 12.77 1.03
CA HIS A 24 6.35 11.40 1.50
C HIS A 24 5.90 10.47 0.38
N GLY A 25 6.40 9.25 0.44
CA GLY A 25 5.95 8.16 -0.39
C GLY A 25 6.23 6.82 0.27
N LEU A 26 5.64 5.78 -0.28
CA LEU A 26 5.77 4.41 0.21
C LEU A 26 6.51 3.56 -0.82
N TRP A 27 7.34 2.65 -0.30
CA TRP A 27 7.99 1.63 -1.11
C TRP A 27 7.24 0.32 -0.93
N SER A 28 6.99 -0.38 -2.03
CA SER A 28 6.60 -1.79 -1.95
C SER A 28 7.79 -2.64 -1.56
N ASP A 29 7.56 -3.70 -0.80
CA ASP A 29 8.59 -4.67 -0.44
C ASP A 29 9.01 -5.56 -1.64
N GLU A 30 9.83 -6.57 -1.36
CA GLU A 30 10.28 -7.57 -2.35
C GLU A 30 9.16 -8.49 -2.83
N ASN A 31 8.10 -8.63 -2.03
CA ASN A 31 6.88 -9.36 -2.36
C ASN A 31 5.85 -8.46 -3.06
N LYS A 32 6.26 -7.24 -3.44
CA LYS A 32 5.42 -6.24 -4.10
C LYS A 32 4.32 -5.67 -3.20
N ILE A 33 4.42 -5.78 -1.88
CA ILE A 33 3.38 -5.34 -0.95
C ILE A 33 3.73 -3.98 -0.35
N ILE A 34 2.77 -3.06 -0.36
CA ILE A 34 2.78 -1.84 0.46
C ILE A 34 1.87 -2.06 1.66
N GLU A 35 2.39 -1.84 2.86
CA GLU A 35 1.61 -1.88 4.10
C GLU A 35 1.39 -0.47 4.64
N THR A 36 0.16 -0.18 5.06
CA THR A 36 -0.19 1.11 5.67
C THR A 36 -1.31 0.93 6.71
N ASP A 37 -1.28 1.71 7.79
CA ASP A 37 -2.40 1.81 8.73
C ASP A 37 -3.39 2.94 8.39
N ASP A 38 -3.08 3.77 7.39
CA ASP A 38 -3.93 4.86 6.94
C ASP A 38 -4.88 4.41 5.83
N LYS A 39 -6.18 4.53 6.08
CA LYS A 39 -7.23 4.15 5.13
C LYS A 39 -7.21 5.05 3.88
N ASN A 40 -6.91 6.34 4.00
CA ASN A 40 -6.87 7.25 2.86
C ASN A 40 -5.74 6.89 1.90
N ILE A 41 -4.58 6.51 2.45
CA ILE A 41 -3.45 6.04 1.65
C ILE A 41 -3.83 4.71 0.97
N TYR A 42 -4.45 3.79 1.69
CA TYR A 42 -4.95 2.53 1.14
C TYR A 42 -5.92 2.76 -0.03
N ASP A 43 -6.96 3.59 0.16
CA ASP A 43 -7.94 3.89 -0.88
C ASP A 43 -7.27 4.59 -2.08
N TYR A 44 -6.30 5.48 -1.83
CA TYR A 44 -5.49 6.11 -2.89
C TYR A 44 -4.70 5.08 -3.70
N LEU A 45 -4.00 4.15 -3.03
CA LEU A 45 -3.21 3.11 -3.68
C LEU A 45 -4.08 2.20 -4.57
N LEU A 46 -5.31 1.92 -4.16
CA LEU A 46 -6.26 1.12 -4.95
C LEU A 46 -6.84 1.84 -6.17
N ASN A 47 -6.67 3.16 -6.29
CA ASN A 47 -7.04 3.88 -7.51
C ASN A 47 -6.04 3.64 -8.65
N PHE A 48 -4.84 3.14 -8.36
CA PHE A 48 -3.87 2.82 -9.40
C PHE A 48 -4.22 1.50 -10.10
N SER A 49 -4.21 1.54 -11.44
CA SER A 49 -4.41 0.34 -12.25
C SER A 49 -3.32 -0.71 -11.94
N GLY A 50 -3.75 -1.92 -11.60
CA GLY A 50 -2.85 -3.04 -11.29
C GLY A 50 -2.47 -3.17 -9.81
N PHE A 51 -2.95 -2.27 -8.94
CA PHE A 51 -2.83 -2.43 -7.50
C PHE A 51 -4.03 -3.24 -6.98
N GLN A 52 -3.80 -4.13 -6.03
CA GLN A 52 -4.82 -5.06 -5.52
C GLN A 52 -4.83 -5.12 -4.00
N ASP A 53 -6.01 -5.16 -3.38
CA ASP A 53 -6.14 -5.40 -1.94
C ASP A 53 -5.72 -6.84 -1.60
N VAL A 54 -4.78 -6.96 -0.67
CA VAL A 54 -4.36 -8.25 -0.08
C VAL A 54 -4.44 -8.20 1.44
N SER A 55 -5.20 -7.26 2.01
CA SER A 55 -5.37 -7.12 3.47
C SER A 55 -6.13 -8.28 4.11
N LYS A 56 -6.78 -9.13 3.31
CA LYS A 56 -7.58 -10.29 3.76
C LYS A 56 -6.91 -11.65 3.56
N LEU A 57 -5.69 -11.67 3.00
CA LEU A 57 -4.85 -12.87 2.88
C LEU A 57 -4.05 -13.06 4.17
#